data_AF-A0A8T4T0W9-F1
#
_entry.id   AF-A0A8T4T0W9-F1
#
_cell.length_a   1.000
_cell.length_b   1.000
_cell.length_c   1.000
_cell.angle_alpha   90.00
_cell.angle_beta   90.00
_cell.angle_gamma   90.00
#
_symmetry.space_group_name_H-M   'P 1'
#
loop_
_entity.id
_entity.type
_entity.pdbx_description
1 polymer ?
#
loop_
_entity_poly.entity_id
_entity_poly.type
_entity_poly.pdbx_seq_one_letter_code
_entity_poly.pdbx_strand_id
1 'polypeptide(L)'
;MYETIDLIVLPRQTLNQEDFLAKPQCSIALDGVVRGGPFRDEETRHVNFDHHDGVDREITMSTCKQVFMAIKGGLFKSYRQNGKPFAYVYVNDSDQDTSLSVFELENNKMLEGSQSNPLFNRLLELTDKLDITGGAFPLNLSDKLMRQHSWIFQPYSELRKSGALATANHQVIQDNIESIMLRIKEYLMNRGGEAELDIRHKILYDSPYGYRIIHEIGGNDARYYLFGNGMDAFVSLVAERPDGKKVWSIGRRSGYIPFPVQELYDEYNKAEGLTRENGWNGSTLVGGSSRFFGSILNDKDLRYLTDEFLEKKYGKKV
;
A
#
# COMPACT_ATOMS: atom_id res chain seq x y z
N MET A 1 24.48 4.89 -1.43
CA MET A 1 24.76 4.04 -0.26
C MET A 1 24.15 4.75 0.94
N TYR A 2 23.27 4.06 1.65
CA TYR A 2 22.60 4.55 2.85
C TYR A 2 23.59 4.60 4.03
N GLU A 3 23.44 5.58 4.91
CA GLU A 3 24.30 5.75 6.08
C GLU A 3 23.78 5.00 7.32
N THR A 4 22.45 4.95 7.50
CA THR A 4 21.83 4.35 8.69
C THR A 4 21.23 2.98 8.43
N ILE A 5 20.81 2.70 7.20
CA ILE A 5 20.14 1.44 6.88
C ILE A 5 20.95 0.60 5.89
N ASP A 6 20.80 -0.71 5.98
CA ASP A 6 21.12 -1.62 4.88
C ASP A 6 19.78 -2.02 4.24
N LEU A 7 19.50 -1.52 3.03
CA LEU A 7 18.23 -1.76 2.36
C LEU A 7 18.30 -3.06 1.55
N ILE A 8 17.50 -4.04 1.95
CA ILE A 8 17.36 -5.34 1.29
C ILE A 8 16.02 -5.38 0.55
N VAL A 9 16.09 -5.27 -0.77
CA VAL A 9 14.92 -5.40 -1.64
C VAL A 9 14.69 -6.87 -2.00
N LEU A 10 13.51 -7.38 -1.65
CA LEU A 10 13.01 -8.73 -1.92
C LEU A 10 11.79 -8.67 -2.85
N PRO A 11 11.97 -8.42 -4.17
CA PRO A 11 10.85 -8.10 -5.06
C PRO A 11 9.74 -9.13 -5.00
N ARG A 12 8.54 -8.70 -4.59
CA ARG A 12 7.32 -9.52 -4.52
C ARG A 12 7.40 -10.76 -3.64
N GLN A 13 8.39 -10.86 -2.76
CA GLN A 13 8.51 -11.97 -1.82
C GLN A 13 7.87 -11.60 -0.49
N THR A 14 7.20 -12.57 0.11
CA THR A 14 6.66 -12.47 1.47
C THR A 14 7.17 -13.66 2.26
N LEU A 15 7.78 -13.38 3.40
CA LEU A 15 8.32 -14.33 4.36
C LEU A 15 7.25 -14.72 5.38
N ASN A 16 7.35 -15.91 5.95
CA ASN A 16 6.69 -16.18 7.23
C ASN A 16 7.51 -15.56 8.37
N GLN A 17 6.93 -15.53 9.58
CA GLN A 17 7.58 -14.94 10.75
C GLN A 17 8.88 -15.67 11.14
N GLU A 18 8.94 -17.00 11.02
CA GLU A 18 10.12 -17.79 11.36
C GLU A 18 11.31 -17.44 10.46
N ASP A 19 11.10 -17.38 9.14
CA ASP A 19 12.10 -16.99 8.14
C ASP A 19 12.61 -15.56 8.36
N PHE A 20 11.76 -14.67 8.87
CA PHE A 20 12.15 -13.31 9.21
C PHE A 20 12.94 -13.24 10.52
N LEU A 21 12.58 -14.00 11.54
CA LEU A 21 13.34 -14.07 12.81
C LEU A 21 14.70 -14.74 12.65
N ALA A 22 14.91 -15.53 11.58
CA ALA A 22 16.20 -16.05 11.19
C ALA A 22 17.14 -15.01 10.56
N LYS A 23 16.66 -13.78 10.29
CA LYS A 23 17.49 -12.67 9.79
C LYS A 23 18.40 -12.12 10.91
N PRO A 24 19.42 -11.32 10.57
CA PRO A 24 20.28 -10.72 11.58
C PRO A 24 19.49 -9.84 12.57
N GLN A 25 20.00 -9.70 13.79
CA GLN A 25 19.43 -8.75 14.76
C GLN A 25 19.35 -7.33 14.21
N CYS A 26 18.42 -6.52 14.74
CA CYS A 26 18.10 -5.18 14.24
C CYS A 26 17.49 -5.19 12.81
N SER A 27 16.71 -6.23 12.49
CA SER A 27 15.98 -6.33 11.22
C SER A 27 14.59 -5.70 11.30
N ILE A 28 14.25 -4.91 10.30
CA ILE A 28 12.98 -4.22 10.14
C ILE A 28 12.34 -4.72 8.84
N ALA A 29 11.16 -5.32 8.92
CA ALA A 29 10.33 -5.59 7.75
C ALA A 29 9.33 -4.44 7.58
N LEU A 30 9.18 -3.98 6.35
CA LEU A 30 8.20 -2.98 5.96
C LEU A 30 7.18 -3.60 5.02
N ASP A 31 5.92 -3.35 5.31
CA ASP A 31 4.71 -3.59 4.51
C ASP A 31 4.73 -4.82 3.57
N GLY A 32 4.01 -5.86 3.97
CA GLY A 32 3.79 -7.07 3.18
C GLY A 32 5.03 -7.97 3.02
N VAL A 33 6.19 -7.61 3.60
CA VAL A 33 7.39 -8.46 3.62
C VAL A 33 7.21 -9.68 4.51
N VAL A 34 6.48 -9.58 5.62
CA VAL A 34 6.21 -10.70 6.52
C VAL A 34 4.71 -10.92 6.60
N ARG A 35 4.27 -12.18 6.53
CA ARG A 35 2.86 -12.55 6.75
C ARG A 35 2.46 -12.28 8.20
N GLY A 36 1.20 -11.90 8.37
CA GLY A 36 0.62 -11.53 9.65
C GLY A 36 0.82 -10.06 10.00
N GLY A 37 0.17 -9.65 11.08
CA GLY A 37 0.17 -8.26 11.53
C GLY A 37 1.51 -7.79 12.09
N PRO A 38 1.56 -6.53 12.54
CA PRO A 38 2.76 -5.95 13.10
C PRO A 38 3.14 -6.68 14.39
N PHE A 39 4.44 -6.90 14.58
CA PHE A 39 4.98 -7.48 15.80
C PHE A 39 6.36 -6.92 16.10
N ARG A 40 6.80 -7.10 17.35
CA ARG A 40 8.13 -6.72 17.81
C ARG A 40 8.69 -7.81 18.71
N ASP A 41 9.92 -8.22 18.41
CA ASP A 41 10.76 -9.01 19.30
C ASP A 41 11.83 -8.08 19.89
N GLU A 42 11.76 -7.86 21.20
CA GLU A 42 12.67 -6.95 21.90
C GLU A 42 14.06 -7.55 22.14
N GLU A 43 14.17 -8.87 22.25
CA GLU A 43 15.43 -9.57 22.51
C GLU A 43 16.32 -9.52 21.26
N THR A 44 15.75 -9.95 20.14
CA THR A 44 16.47 -10.01 18.86
C THR A 44 16.39 -8.69 18.08
N ARG A 45 15.53 -7.75 18.50
CA ARG A 45 15.27 -6.47 17.84
C ARG A 45 14.82 -6.69 16.39
N HIS A 46 13.89 -7.62 16.21
CA HIS A 46 13.13 -7.75 14.98
C HIS A 46 11.83 -6.97 15.13
N VAL A 47 11.42 -6.29 14.07
CA VAL A 47 10.13 -5.62 14.02
C VAL A 47 9.53 -5.76 12.62
N ASN A 48 8.25 -6.11 12.58
CA ASN A 48 7.43 -6.05 11.39
C ASN A 48 6.50 -4.86 11.51
N PHE A 49 6.69 -3.86 10.67
CA PHE A 49 5.71 -2.78 10.49
C PHE A 49 4.86 -3.16 9.30
N ASP A 50 3.62 -3.54 9.59
CA ASP A 50 2.64 -3.96 8.59
C ASP A 50 1.26 -3.47 9.00
N HIS A 51 0.41 -3.22 8.02
CA HIS A 51 -1.00 -2.89 8.26
C HIS A 51 -1.95 -3.56 7.24
N HIS A 52 -1.43 -4.56 6.53
CA HIS A 52 -2.07 -5.24 5.40
C HIS A 52 -2.65 -6.58 5.80
N ASP A 53 -1.95 -7.32 6.65
CA ASP A 53 -2.31 -8.69 7.02
C ASP A 53 -2.62 -8.81 8.52
N GLY A 54 -3.59 -9.67 8.86
CA GLY A 54 -3.92 -9.97 10.26
C GLY A 54 -4.42 -8.80 11.12
N VAL A 55 -4.76 -7.66 10.53
CA VAL A 55 -5.22 -6.46 11.26
C VAL A 55 -6.48 -5.84 10.67
N ASP A 56 -7.14 -5.02 11.49
CA ASP A 56 -8.09 -4.03 11.01
C ASP A 56 -7.31 -2.78 10.58
N ARG A 57 -7.31 -2.54 9.27
CA ARG A 57 -6.55 -1.47 8.61
C ARG A 57 -6.96 -0.07 9.08
N GLU A 58 -8.23 0.15 9.41
CA GLU A 58 -8.73 1.48 9.79
C GLU A 58 -8.29 1.92 11.18
N ILE A 59 -7.99 0.96 12.05
CA ILE A 59 -7.50 1.20 13.41
C ILE A 59 -6.00 0.96 13.55
N THR A 60 -5.34 0.50 12.48
CA THR A 60 -3.89 0.26 12.42
C THR A 60 -3.25 1.35 11.56
N MET A 61 -2.30 2.08 12.15
CA MET A 61 -1.52 3.09 11.44
C MET A 61 -0.82 2.50 10.20
N SER A 62 -0.67 3.28 9.13
CA SER A 62 0.16 2.93 7.97
C SER A 62 1.60 2.60 8.38
N THR A 63 2.34 1.91 7.51
CA THR A 63 3.72 1.49 7.80
C THR A 63 4.61 2.69 8.13
N CYS A 64 4.54 3.77 7.35
CA CYS A 64 5.30 5.00 7.63
C CYS A 64 4.91 5.62 8.97
N LYS A 65 3.63 5.59 9.33
CA LYS A 65 3.20 6.17 10.61
C LYS A 65 3.69 5.32 11.79
N GLN A 66 3.71 3.99 11.66
CA GLN A 66 4.32 3.10 12.66
C GLN A 66 5.83 3.35 12.80
N VAL A 67 6.55 3.48 11.68
CA VAL A 67 8.00 3.78 11.65
C VAL A 67 8.31 5.14 12.28
N PHE A 68 7.58 6.18 11.91
CA PHE A 68 7.68 7.50 12.54
C PHE A 68 7.53 7.43 14.06
N MET A 69 6.50 6.73 14.54
CA MET A 69 6.25 6.55 15.98
C MET A 69 7.38 5.76 16.65
N ALA A 70 7.95 4.75 15.99
CA ALA A 70 9.10 4.02 16.49
C ALA A 70 10.34 4.92 16.63
N ILE A 71 10.65 5.72 15.61
CA ILE A 71 11.77 6.67 15.65
C ILE A 71 11.58 7.68 16.79
N LYS A 72 10.37 8.25 16.91
CA LYS A 72 10.01 9.14 18.04
C LYS A 72 10.13 8.45 19.39
N GLY A 73 9.78 7.17 19.46
CA GLY A 73 9.94 6.31 20.64
C GLY A 73 11.39 5.92 20.95
N GLY A 74 12.35 6.30 20.10
CA GLY A 74 13.76 6.01 20.29
C GLY A 74 14.22 4.69 19.68
N LEU A 75 13.64 4.25 18.55
CA LEU A 75 14.07 3.08 17.78
C LEU A 75 15.59 2.97 17.68
N PHE A 76 16.25 4.04 17.22
CA PHE A 76 17.69 4.01 17.03
C PHE A 76 18.49 4.03 18.35
N LYS A 77 17.89 4.28 19.52
CA LYS A 77 18.60 4.06 20.80
C LYS A 77 18.97 2.59 21.00
N SER A 78 18.13 1.66 20.54
CA SER A 78 18.40 0.21 20.62
C SER A 78 18.94 -0.37 19.30
N TYR A 79 18.59 0.21 18.15
CA TYR A 79 19.08 -0.22 16.84
C TYR A 79 20.43 0.42 16.54
N ARG A 80 21.50 -0.30 16.91
CA ARG A 80 22.90 0.15 16.80
C ARG A 80 23.81 -0.92 16.22
N GLN A 81 24.79 -0.50 15.43
CA GLN A 81 25.96 -1.30 15.04
C GLN A 81 27.21 -0.45 15.24
N ASN A 82 28.21 -0.98 15.96
CA ASN A 82 29.44 -0.26 16.31
C ASN A 82 29.19 1.13 16.94
N GLY A 83 28.16 1.22 17.80
CA GLY A 83 27.77 2.46 18.49
C GLY A 83 27.04 3.50 17.64
N LYS A 84 26.77 3.22 16.36
CA LYS A 84 26.06 4.12 15.43
C LYS A 84 24.65 3.59 15.14
N PRO A 85 23.66 4.45 14.86
CA PRO A 85 22.35 4.03 14.34
C PRO A 85 22.53 3.04 13.19
N PHE A 86 21.85 1.88 13.26
CA PHE A 86 21.91 0.87 12.19
C PHE A 86 20.71 -0.06 12.20
N ALA A 87 20.16 -0.41 11.02
CA ALA A 87 19.15 -1.45 10.85
C ALA A 87 19.27 -2.15 9.48
N TYR A 88 18.96 -3.45 9.43
CA TYR A 88 18.68 -4.14 8.17
C TYR A 88 17.20 -3.92 7.81
N VAL A 89 16.91 -3.33 6.67
CA VAL A 89 15.55 -2.93 6.28
C VAL A 89 15.11 -3.73 5.06
N TYR A 90 14.06 -4.51 5.21
CA TYR A 90 13.52 -5.38 4.17
C TYR A 90 12.27 -4.75 3.57
N VAL A 91 12.21 -4.70 2.23
CA VAL A 91 11.07 -4.21 1.44
C VAL A 91 10.76 -5.18 0.29
N ASN A 92 9.49 -5.30 -0.12
CA ASN A 92 9.12 -6.11 -1.28
C ASN A 92 8.36 -5.37 -2.38
N ASP A 93 8.03 -4.10 -2.12
CA ASP A 93 7.38 -3.13 -3.01
C ASP A 93 7.96 -1.73 -2.74
N SER A 94 7.59 -0.74 -3.55
CA SER A 94 8.02 0.66 -3.43
C SER A 94 6.83 1.61 -3.32
N ASP A 95 5.73 1.17 -2.70
CA ASP A 95 4.57 2.02 -2.50
C ASP A 95 4.85 3.19 -1.55
N GLN A 96 3.81 3.98 -1.31
CA GLN A 96 3.93 5.35 -0.84
C GLN A 96 4.41 5.38 0.61
N ASP A 97 3.80 4.57 1.47
CA ASP A 97 4.16 4.43 2.88
C ASP A 97 5.46 3.63 3.06
N THR A 98 5.75 2.61 2.24
CA THR A 98 7.05 1.92 2.26
C THR A 98 8.20 2.87 1.92
N SER A 99 8.08 3.62 0.82
CA SER A 99 9.12 4.57 0.39
C SER A 99 9.31 5.70 1.41
N LEU A 100 8.23 6.17 2.03
CA LEU A 100 8.30 7.16 3.11
C LEU A 100 8.96 6.58 4.36
N SER A 101 8.68 5.32 4.72
CA SER A 101 9.34 4.60 5.83
C SER A 101 10.85 4.48 5.63
N VAL A 102 11.29 4.13 4.40
CA VAL A 102 12.73 4.07 4.07
C VAL A 102 13.36 5.46 4.22
N PHE A 103 12.68 6.51 3.77
CA PHE A 103 13.14 7.89 3.97
C PHE A 103 13.29 8.22 5.46
N GLU A 104 12.31 7.87 6.29
CA GLU A 104 12.31 8.13 7.74
C GLU A 104 13.47 7.44 8.45
N LEU A 105 13.69 6.16 8.17
CA LEU A 105 14.76 5.37 8.79
C LEU A 105 16.14 5.92 8.43
N GLU A 106 16.36 6.25 7.15
CA GLU A 106 17.63 6.80 6.70
C GLU A 106 17.88 8.21 7.25
N ASN A 107 16.84 9.05 7.33
CA ASN A 107 16.96 10.44 7.76
C ASN A 107 16.58 10.65 9.24
N ASN A 108 16.55 9.57 10.04
CA ASN A 108 16.05 9.53 11.41
C ASN A 108 16.42 10.71 12.31
N LYS A 109 17.65 11.24 12.21
CA LYS A 109 18.14 12.36 13.02
C LYS A 109 17.25 13.61 12.91
N MET A 110 16.61 13.83 11.75
CA MET A 110 15.71 14.96 11.55
C MET A 110 14.34 14.77 12.23
N LEU A 111 14.04 13.53 12.64
CA LEU A 111 12.79 13.09 13.23
C LEU A 111 12.94 12.73 14.72
N GLU A 112 14.16 12.51 15.23
CA GLU A 112 14.37 12.18 16.64
C GLU A 112 14.03 13.34 17.60
N GLY A 113 13.69 12.98 18.83
CA GLY A 113 13.41 13.93 19.91
C GLY A 113 12.17 14.80 19.66
N SER A 114 12.21 16.04 20.16
CA SER A 114 11.14 17.02 20.01
C SER A 114 11.18 17.78 18.68
N GLN A 115 12.17 17.51 17.81
CA GLN A 115 12.25 18.16 16.50
C GLN A 115 11.05 17.78 15.64
N SER A 116 10.53 18.74 14.88
CA SER A 116 9.35 18.55 14.07
C SER A 116 9.51 19.37 12.80
N ASN A 117 9.38 18.72 11.64
CA ASN A 117 9.31 19.42 10.37
C ASN A 117 7.83 19.48 9.95
N PRO A 118 7.20 20.68 9.94
CA PRO A 118 5.78 20.80 9.62
C PRO A 118 5.41 20.28 8.23
N LEU A 119 6.30 20.43 7.24
CA LEU A 119 6.06 19.90 5.89
C LEU A 119 6.05 18.37 5.91
N PHE A 120 7.00 17.77 6.61
CA PHE A 120 7.08 16.32 6.78
C PHE A 120 5.82 15.77 7.45
N ASN A 121 5.39 16.38 8.57
CA ASN A 121 4.18 15.93 9.27
C ASN A 121 2.95 16.02 8.37
N ARG A 122 2.80 17.07 7.56
CA ARG A 122 1.69 17.19 6.61
C ARG A 122 1.69 16.08 5.57
N LEU A 123 2.87 15.73 5.05
CA LEU A 123 3.03 14.62 4.11
C LEU A 123 2.66 13.30 4.78
N LEU A 124 3.27 13.01 5.93
CA LEU A 124 3.03 11.79 6.71
C LEU A 124 1.55 11.60 7.06
N GLU A 125 0.89 12.63 7.57
CA GLU A 125 -0.53 12.57 7.94
C GLU A 125 -1.45 12.33 6.74
N LEU A 126 -1.10 12.88 5.58
CA LEU A 126 -1.86 12.63 4.36
C LEU A 126 -1.63 11.20 3.85
N THR A 127 -0.37 10.76 3.79
CA THR A 127 -0.01 9.40 3.36
C THR A 127 -0.68 8.37 4.27
N ASP A 128 -0.63 8.56 5.60
CA ASP A 128 -1.30 7.68 6.56
C ASP A 128 -2.81 7.57 6.29
N LYS A 129 -3.51 8.70 6.19
CA LYS A 129 -4.97 8.71 5.93
C LYS A 129 -5.34 8.05 4.61
N LEU A 130 -4.61 8.37 3.54
CA LEU A 130 -4.85 7.77 2.23
C LEU A 130 -4.62 6.27 2.28
N ASP A 131 -3.56 5.85 2.95
CA ASP A 131 -3.15 4.47 2.94
C ASP A 131 -4.04 3.58 3.82
N ILE A 132 -4.34 3.97 5.07
CA ILE A 132 -5.25 3.20 5.96
C ILE A 132 -6.67 3.05 5.40
N THR A 133 -7.09 3.96 4.50
CA THR A 133 -8.40 3.91 3.84
C THR A 133 -8.36 3.34 2.42
N GLY A 134 -7.21 2.85 1.94
CA GLY A 134 -7.06 2.37 0.56
C GLY A 134 -7.36 3.43 -0.51
N GLY A 135 -7.23 4.71 -0.15
CA GLY A 135 -7.53 5.89 -0.96
C GLY A 135 -8.92 6.48 -0.77
N ALA A 136 -9.69 5.99 0.20
CA ALA A 136 -11.08 6.40 0.36
C ALA A 136 -11.31 7.57 1.33
N PHE A 137 -10.25 8.09 1.94
CA PHE A 137 -10.33 9.23 2.86
C PHE A 137 -10.96 10.45 2.15
N PRO A 138 -11.97 11.09 2.74
CA PRO A 138 -12.61 12.26 2.12
C PRO A 138 -11.69 13.48 2.22
N LEU A 139 -11.30 14.02 1.07
CA LEU A 139 -10.38 15.15 1.00
C LEU A 139 -10.64 16.03 -0.21
N ASN A 140 -10.21 17.29 -0.13
CA ASN A 140 -10.28 18.20 -1.27
C ASN A 140 -9.14 17.90 -2.25
N LEU A 141 -9.47 17.32 -3.39
CA LEU A 141 -8.49 16.96 -4.43
C LEU A 141 -7.86 18.18 -5.11
N SER A 142 -8.43 19.38 -4.95
CA SER A 142 -7.83 20.62 -5.43
C SER A 142 -6.75 21.18 -4.48
N ASP A 143 -6.53 20.56 -3.31
CA ASP A 143 -5.52 20.99 -2.36
C ASP A 143 -4.12 20.89 -2.98
N LYS A 144 -3.30 21.91 -2.76
CA LYS A 144 -1.89 21.92 -3.16
C LYS A 144 -1.15 20.71 -2.57
N LEU A 145 -1.45 20.33 -1.32
CA LEU A 145 -0.81 19.19 -0.68
C LEU A 145 -1.08 17.88 -1.44
N MET A 146 -2.26 17.72 -2.05
CA MET A 146 -2.57 16.55 -2.89
C MET A 146 -1.75 16.52 -4.17
N ARG A 147 -1.60 17.66 -4.85
CA ARG A 147 -0.74 17.73 -6.05
C ARG A 147 0.74 17.52 -5.74
N GLN A 148 1.19 17.99 -4.58
CA GLN A 148 2.54 17.72 -4.09
C GLN A 148 2.73 16.24 -3.73
N HIS A 149 1.74 15.62 -3.09
CA HIS A 149 1.74 14.18 -2.80
C HIS A 149 1.77 13.35 -4.09
N SER A 150 0.91 13.67 -5.07
CA SER A 150 0.91 13.02 -6.39
C SER A 150 2.27 13.18 -7.07
N TRP A 151 2.88 14.37 -7.01
CA TRP A 151 4.25 14.56 -7.54
C TRP A 151 5.29 13.72 -6.80
N ILE A 152 5.30 13.70 -5.46
CA ILE A 152 6.29 12.92 -4.69
C ILE A 152 6.24 11.43 -5.07
N PHE A 153 5.04 10.87 -5.18
CA PHE A 153 4.83 9.44 -5.38
C PHE A 153 4.56 9.03 -6.83
N GLN A 154 4.61 9.97 -7.78
CA GLN A 154 4.43 9.70 -9.21
C GLN A 154 5.30 8.55 -9.73
N PRO A 155 6.58 8.38 -9.34
CA PRO A 155 7.38 7.24 -9.80
C PRO A 155 6.71 5.89 -9.49
N TYR A 156 6.13 5.75 -8.30
CA TYR A 156 5.39 4.53 -7.94
C TYR A 156 4.08 4.42 -8.72
N SER A 157 3.30 5.50 -8.80
CA SER A 157 2.02 5.51 -9.50
C SER A 157 2.16 5.12 -10.98
N GLU A 158 3.21 5.58 -11.65
CA GLU A 158 3.54 5.22 -13.04
C GLU A 158 3.96 3.77 -13.19
N LEU A 159 4.79 3.26 -12.27
CA LEU A 159 5.22 1.87 -12.25
C LEU A 159 4.04 0.91 -12.00
N ARG A 160 3.10 1.30 -11.12
CA ARG A 160 1.88 0.53 -10.81
C ARG A 160 0.91 0.50 -11.99
N LYS A 161 0.54 1.66 -12.54
CA LYS A 161 -0.49 1.75 -13.60
C LYS A 161 -0.05 1.17 -14.95
N SER A 162 1.27 1.11 -15.19
CA SER A 162 1.82 0.47 -16.39
C SER A 162 1.83 -1.06 -16.32
N GLY A 163 1.56 -1.65 -15.16
CA GLY A 163 1.69 -3.10 -14.93
C GLY A 163 3.13 -3.59 -14.77
N ALA A 164 4.14 -2.74 -15.00
CA ALA A 164 5.55 -3.09 -14.90
C ALA A 164 5.98 -3.45 -13.47
N LEU A 165 5.28 -2.95 -12.45
CA LEU A 165 5.48 -3.34 -11.05
C LEU A 165 5.30 -4.85 -10.81
N ALA A 166 4.53 -5.55 -11.65
CA ALA A 166 4.30 -7.00 -11.48
C ALA A 166 5.58 -7.82 -11.74
N THR A 167 6.49 -7.31 -12.56
CA THR A 167 7.76 -7.97 -12.93
C THR A 167 8.98 -7.14 -12.53
N ALA A 168 8.80 -6.14 -11.66
CA ALA A 168 9.88 -5.29 -11.19
C ALA A 168 10.91 -6.13 -10.44
N ASN A 169 12.18 -5.98 -10.82
CA ASN A 169 13.30 -6.62 -10.14
C ASN A 169 13.84 -5.72 -9.01
N HIS A 170 14.90 -6.18 -8.35
CA HIS A 170 15.56 -5.46 -7.26
C HIS A 170 15.92 -4.02 -7.65
N GLN A 171 16.59 -3.84 -8.78
CA GLN A 171 17.06 -2.53 -9.24
C GLN A 171 15.89 -1.57 -9.49
N VAL A 172 14.82 -2.05 -10.14
CA VAL A 172 13.65 -1.21 -10.44
C VAL A 172 12.98 -0.70 -9.17
N ILE A 173 12.79 -1.56 -8.17
CA ILE A 173 12.18 -1.16 -6.89
C ILE A 173 13.11 -0.18 -6.14
N GLN A 174 14.41 -0.46 -6.09
CA GLN A 174 15.38 0.41 -5.44
C GLN A 174 15.42 1.80 -6.10
N ASP A 175 15.52 1.87 -7.42
CA ASP A 175 15.53 3.13 -8.18
C ASP A 175 14.24 3.93 -7.93
N ASN A 176 13.10 3.24 -7.80
CA ASN A 176 11.83 3.87 -7.50
C ASN A 176 11.81 4.52 -6.12
N ILE A 177 12.26 3.78 -5.09
CA ILE A 177 12.40 4.29 -3.72
C ILE A 177 13.36 5.48 -3.68
N GLU A 178 14.53 5.38 -4.32
CA GLU A 178 15.51 6.47 -4.36
C GLU A 178 14.96 7.72 -5.07
N SER A 179 14.19 7.55 -6.14
CA SER A 179 13.51 8.64 -6.84
C SER A 179 12.50 9.36 -5.93
N ILE A 180 11.69 8.59 -5.19
CA ILE A 180 10.71 9.13 -4.24
C ILE A 180 11.41 9.85 -3.09
N MET A 181 12.47 9.26 -2.52
CA MET A 181 13.27 9.87 -1.47
C MET A 181 13.86 11.22 -1.90
N LEU A 182 14.34 11.34 -3.14
CA LEU A 182 14.81 12.61 -3.68
C LEU A 182 13.68 13.65 -3.75
N ARG A 183 12.49 13.26 -4.22
CA ARG A 183 11.32 14.15 -4.26
C ARG A 183 10.86 14.58 -2.86
N ILE A 184 10.93 13.70 -1.86
CA ILE A 184 10.68 14.05 -0.45
C ILE A 184 11.67 15.13 0.00
N LYS A 185 12.97 14.96 -0.27
CA LYS A 185 14.00 15.97 0.09
C LYS A 185 13.69 17.34 -0.53
N GLU A 186 13.38 17.37 -1.83
CA GLU A 186 13.01 18.61 -2.52
C GLU A 186 11.77 19.26 -1.91
N TYR A 187 10.73 18.48 -1.61
CA TYR A 187 9.53 18.96 -0.93
C TYR A 187 9.86 19.59 0.43
N LEU A 188 10.68 18.94 1.25
CA LEU A 188 11.07 19.46 2.57
C LEU A 188 11.93 20.73 2.50
N MET A 189 12.59 20.97 1.37
CA MET A 189 13.35 22.20 1.09
C MET A 189 12.50 23.29 0.43
N ASN A 190 11.17 23.13 0.35
CA ASN A 190 10.25 24.01 -0.40
C ASN A 190 10.57 24.12 -1.90
N ARG A 191 11.22 23.11 -2.47
CA ARG A 191 11.54 22.98 -3.90
C ARG A 191 10.75 21.86 -4.59
N GLY A 192 9.82 21.24 -3.87
CA GLY A 192 8.97 20.16 -4.39
C GLY A 192 8.04 20.65 -5.49
N GLY A 193 7.84 19.80 -6.50
CA GLY A 193 6.90 20.04 -7.59
C GLY A 193 5.44 19.78 -7.21
N GLU A 194 4.57 20.01 -8.19
CA GLU A 194 3.15 19.67 -8.15
C GLU A 194 2.83 18.85 -9.41
N ALA A 195 1.98 17.84 -9.28
CA ALA A 195 1.45 17.07 -10.41
C ALA A 195 -0.07 17.09 -10.35
N GLU A 196 -0.72 17.29 -11.50
CA GLU A 196 -2.16 17.15 -11.61
C GLU A 196 -2.56 15.70 -11.38
N LEU A 197 -3.69 15.49 -10.69
CA LEU A 197 -4.21 14.16 -10.44
C LEU A 197 -4.69 13.54 -11.75
N ASP A 198 -4.26 12.31 -12.03
CA ASP A 198 -4.76 11.54 -13.17
C ASP A 198 -6.11 10.92 -12.80
N ILE A 199 -7.21 11.63 -13.06
CA ILE A 199 -8.56 11.19 -12.68
C ILE A 199 -9.24 10.30 -13.74
N ARG A 200 -8.52 9.91 -14.80
CA ARG A 200 -9.11 9.15 -15.91
C ARG A 200 -9.56 7.77 -15.41
N HIS A 201 -10.79 7.42 -15.75
CA HIS A 201 -11.37 6.12 -15.41
C HIS A 201 -12.46 5.75 -16.42
N LYS A 202 -12.88 4.47 -16.39
CA LYS A 202 -14.11 4.02 -17.04
C LYS A 202 -14.94 3.24 -16.03
N ILE A 203 -16.23 3.56 -15.92
CA ILE A 203 -17.18 2.72 -15.19
C ILE A 203 -17.60 1.59 -16.14
N LEU A 204 -17.23 0.36 -15.80
CA LEU A 204 -17.55 -0.85 -16.56
C LEU A 204 -18.90 -1.44 -16.10
N TYR A 205 -19.22 -1.26 -14.82
CA TYR A 205 -20.48 -1.69 -14.23
C TYR A 205 -20.84 -0.84 -13.01
N ASP A 206 -22.12 -0.52 -12.86
CA ASP A 206 -22.68 0.14 -11.67
C ASP A 206 -23.75 -0.79 -11.08
N SER A 207 -23.50 -1.32 -9.88
CA SER A 207 -24.32 -2.38 -9.29
C SER A 207 -25.42 -1.80 -8.38
N PRO A 208 -26.65 -2.38 -8.38
CA PRO A 208 -27.68 -2.01 -7.40
C PRO A 208 -27.26 -2.34 -5.95
N TYR A 209 -26.19 -3.12 -5.75
CA TYR A 209 -25.62 -3.41 -4.45
C TYR A 209 -24.68 -2.32 -3.92
N GLY A 210 -24.44 -1.23 -4.66
CA GLY A 210 -23.67 -0.08 -4.19
C GLY A 210 -22.15 -0.19 -4.40
N TYR A 211 -21.71 -1.08 -5.29
CA TYR A 211 -20.31 -1.14 -5.75
C TYR A 211 -20.23 -0.87 -7.26
N ARG A 212 -19.04 -0.46 -7.72
CA ARG A 212 -18.76 -0.27 -9.14
C ARG A 212 -17.61 -1.15 -9.61
N ILE A 213 -17.70 -1.65 -10.83
CA ILE A 213 -16.53 -2.17 -11.53
C ILE A 213 -15.94 -1.06 -12.37
N ILE A 214 -14.67 -0.77 -12.18
CA ILE A 214 -13.99 0.36 -12.82
C ILE A 214 -12.71 -0.10 -13.52
N HIS A 215 -12.34 0.59 -14.59
CA HIS A 215 -10.98 0.60 -15.10
C HIS A 215 -10.31 1.88 -14.60
N GLU A 216 -9.35 1.72 -13.70
CA GLU A 216 -8.66 2.79 -12.99
C GLU A 216 -7.42 3.25 -13.76
N ILE A 217 -7.65 3.88 -14.92
CA ILE A 217 -6.59 4.30 -15.86
C ILE A 217 -5.58 5.23 -15.18
N GLY A 218 -6.05 6.13 -14.32
CA GLY A 218 -5.22 7.04 -13.56
C GLY A 218 -4.61 6.47 -12.28
N GLY A 219 -4.84 5.19 -11.97
CA GLY A 219 -4.41 4.58 -10.72
C GLY A 219 -5.09 5.19 -9.50
N ASN A 220 -4.35 5.26 -8.38
CA ASN A 220 -4.90 5.70 -7.10
C ASN A 220 -5.61 7.07 -7.16
N ASP A 221 -5.12 8.01 -7.99
CA ASP A 221 -5.72 9.34 -8.16
C ASP A 221 -7.17 9.27 -8.69
N ALA A 222 -7.43 8.38 -9.65
CA ALA A 222 -8.77 8.13 -10.15
C ALA A 222 -9.67 7.52 -9.07
N ARG A 223 -9.11 6.68 -8.20
CA ARG A 223 -9.83 6.13 -7.05
C ARG A 223 -10.20 7.20 -6.04
N TYR A 224 -9.27 8.11 -5.71
CA TYR A 224 -9.53 9.24 -4.81
C TYR A 224 -10.68 10.10 -5.34
N TYR A 225 -10.67 10.39 -6.66
CA TYR A 225 -11.74 11.10 -7.35
C TYR A 225 -13.09 10.38 -7.23
N LEU A 226 -13.13 9.08 -7.49
CA LEU A 226 -14.37 8.31 -7.45
C LEU A 226 -14.96 8.23 -6.03
N PHE A 227 -14.12 8.04 -5.00
CA PHE A 227 -14.56 8.10 -3.61
C PHE A 227 -15.09 9.49 -3.24
N GLY A 228 -14.40 10.56 -3.65
CA GLY A 228 -14.86 11.94 -3.47
C GLY A 228 -16.18 12.26 -4.17
N ASN A 229 -16.57 11.45 -5.17
CA ASN A 229 -17.83 11.55 -5.91
C ASN A 229 -18.83 10.44 -5.52
N GLY A 230 -18.75 9.92 -4.30
CA GLY A 230 -19.79 9.08 -3.72
C GLY A 230 -19.70 7.58 -4.02
N MET A 231 -18.60 7.08 -4.60
CA MET A 231 -18.36 5.64 -4.68
C MET A 231 -18.11 5.07 -3.28
N ASP A 232 -18.81 4.01 -2.88
CA ASP A 232 -18.64 3.39 -1.55
C ASP A 232 -17.85 2.08 -1.59
N ALA A 233 -17.94 1.33 -2.69
CA ALA A 233 -17.22 0.08 -2.91
C ALA A 233 -16.85 -0.11 -4.38
N PHE A 234 -15.81 -0.92 -4.63
CA PHE A 234 -15.29 -1.09 -5.99
C PHE A 234 -14.66 -2.46 -6.24
N VAL A 235 -14.61 -2.83 -7.52
CA VAL A 235 -13.67 -3.79 -8.11
C VAL A 235 -12.99 -3.07 -9.28
N SER A 236 -11.67 -2.94 -9.24
CA SER A 236 -10.90 -2.01 -10.09
C SER A 236 -9.86 -2.77 -10.89
N LEU A 237 -9.90 -2.62 -12.21
CA LEU A 237 -8.80 -3.03 -13.09
C LEU A 237 -7.72 -1.95 -12.98
N VAL A 238 -6.62 -2.32 -12.35
CA VAL A 238 -5.48 -1.42 -12.08
C VAL A 238 -4.50 -1.43 -13.25
N ALA A 239 -4.21 -2.62 -13.79
CA ALA A 239 -3.29 -2.79 -14.89
C ALA A 239 -3.51 -4.12 -15.61
N GLU A 240 -2.98 -4.20 -16.82
CA GLU A 240 -2.74 -5.45 -17.54
C GLU A 240 -1.25 -5.75 -17.52
N ARG A 241 -0.90 -7.00 -17.21
CA ARG A 241 0.49 -7.46 -17.15
C ARG A 241 0.99 -7.79 -18.56
N PRO A 242 2.32 -7.82 -18.78
CA PRO A 242 2.90 -8.23 -20.06
C PRO A 242 2.49 -9.64 -20.51
N ASP A 243 2.11 -10.51 -19.57
CA ASP A 243 1.62 -11.88 -19.82
C ASP A 243 0.12 -11.94 -20.14
N GLY A 244 -0.57 -10.80 -20.28
CA GLY A 244 -2.00 -10.70 -20.59
C GLY A 244 -2.93 -10.92 -19.38
N LYS A 245 -2.37 -11.22 -18.21
CA LYS A 245 -3.16 -11.36 -16.98
C LYS A 245 -3.47 -9.99 -16.39
N LYS A 246 -4.58 -9.90 -15.65
CA LYS A 246 -5.06 -8.65 -15.08
C LYS A 246 -4.59 -8.48 -13.65
N VAL A 247 -4.39 -7.23 -13.24
CA VAL A 247 -4.20 -6.82 -11.85
C VAL A 247 -5.48 -6.14 -11.41
N TRP A 248 -6.20 -6.80 -10.51
CA TRP A 248 -7.43 -6.28 -9.95
C TRP A 248 -7.23 -5.89 -8.49
N SER A 249 -7.93 -4.84 -8.08
CA SER A 249 -8.12 -4.48 -6.68
C SER A 249 -9.60 -4.50 -6.34
N ILE A 250 -9.93 -4.87 -5.11
CA ILE A 250 -11.29 -4.83 -4.58
C ILE A 250 -11.24 -4.11 -3.25
N GLY A 251 -12.23 -3.28 -2.96
CA GLY A 251 -12.31 -2.64 -1.67
C GLY A 251 -13.57 -1.85 -1.41
N ARG A 252 -13.62 -1.27 -0.23
CA ARG A 252 -14.71 -0.41 0.28
C ARG A 252 -14.15 0.78 1.02
N ARG A 253 -14.97 1.83 1.16
CA ARG A 253 -14.57 3.09 1.80
C ARG A 253 -14.16 2.91 3.27
N SER A 254 -14.90 2.06 3.99
CA SER A 254 -14.72 1.84 5.42
C SER A 254 -15.39 0.53 5.86
N GLY A 255 -15.11 0.10 7.08
CA GLY A 255 -15.75 -1.05 7.72
C GLY A 255 -17.26 -0.91 7.86
N TYR A 256 -17.77 0.33 7.80
CA TYR A 256 -19.20 0.65 7.86
C TYR A 256 -19.94 0.44 6.54
N ILE A 257 -19.24 0.28 5.42
CA ILE A 257 -19.86 -0.07 4.13
C ILE A 257 -20.10 -1.58 4.10
N PRO A 258 -21.34 -2.06 3.91
CA PRO A 258 -21.69 -3.48 3.95
C PRO A 258 -21.32 -4.19 2.63
N PHE A 259 -20.04 -4.12 2.26
CA PHE A 259 -19.47 -4.81 1.11
C PHE A 259 -18.48 -5.88 1.59
N PRO A 260 -18.77 -7.18 1.36
CA PRO A 260 -18.07 -8.31 1.96
C PRO A 260 -16.73 -8.61 1.28
N VAL A 261 -15.78 -7.66 1.36
CA VAL A 261 -14.47 -7.73 0.67
C VAL A 261 -13.77 -9.06 0.93
N GLN A 262 -13.73 -9.51 2.19
CA GLN A 262 -13.05 -10.74 2.52
C GLN A 262 -13.70 -11.95 1.86
N GLU A 263 -15.00 -12.17 2.04
CA GLU A 263 -15.67 -13.35 1.46
C GLU A 263 -15.61 -13.36 -0.08
N LEU A 264 -15.59 -12.18 -0.72
CA LEU A 264 -15.44 -12.09 -2.17
C LEU A 264 -14.09 -12.58 -2.67
N TYR A 265 -13.00 -12.39 -1.91
CA TYR A 265 -11.73 -13.01 -2.27
C TYR A 265 -11.84 -14.55 -2.32
N ASP A 266 -12.61 -15.17 -1.42
CA ASP A 266 -12.80 -16.63 -1.42
C ASP A 266 -13.56 -17.10 -2.67
N GLU A 267 -14.57 -16.35 -3.09
CA GLU A 267 -15.31 -16.62 -4.32
C GLU A 267 -14.42 -16.49 -5.57
N TYR A 268 -13.59 -15.44 -5.65
CA TYR A 268 -12.67 -15.26 -6.78
C TYR A 268 -11.59 -16.34 -6.80
N ASN A 269 -11.03 -16.67 -5.64
CA ASN A 269 -10.05 -17.73 -5.51
C ASN A 269 -10.61 -19.08 -5.93
N LYS A 270 -11.82 -19.42 -5.49
CA LYS A 270 -12.51 -20.64 -5.91
C LYS A 270 -12.71 -20.67 -7.43
N ALA A 271 -13.10 -19.56 -8.04
CA ALA A 271 -13.25 -19.47 -9.49
C ALA A 271 -11.92 -19.64 -10.25
N GLU A 272 -10.81 -19.24 -9.66
CA GLU A 272 -9.46 -19.37 -10.24
C GLU A 272 -8.73 -20.67 -9.82
N GLY A 273 -9.31 -21.50 -8.95
CA GLY A 273 -8.66 -22.69 -8.40
C GLY A 273 -7.48 -22.37 -7.47
N LEU A 274 -7.54 -21.23 -6.78
CA LEU A 274 -6.52 -20.70 -5.87
C LEU A 274 -7.02 -20.68 -4.42
N THR A 275 -6.16 -20.30 -3.50
CA THR A 275 -6.45 -20.08 -2.07
C THR A 275 -6.01 -18.68 -1.66
N ARG A 276 -6.27 -18.28 -0.41
CA ARG A 276 -5.74 -17.01 0.14
C ARG A 276 -4.23 -16.91 0.15
N GLU A 277 -3.54 -18.05 0.17
CA GLU A 277 -2.08 -18.06 0.26
C GLU A 277 -1.41 -17.70 -1.06
N ASN A 278 -2.07 -17.96 -2.19
CA ASN A 278 -1.49 -17.80 -3.52
C ASN A 278 -2.37 -16.99 -4.49
N GLY A 279 -3.61 -16.69 -4.15
CA GLY A 279 -4.59 -15.98 -4.97
C GLY A 279 -4.90 -14.56 -4.48
N TRP A 280 -6.18 -14.20 -4.53
CA TRP A 280 -6.73 -12.95 -4.02
C TRP A 280 -6.61 -12.87 -2.51
N ASN A 281 -6.04 -11.77 -2.02
CA ASN A 281 -5.87 -11.53 -0.61
C ASN A 281 -5.72 -10.04 -0.29
N GLY A 282 -5.69 -9.71 0.99
CA GLY A 282 -5.51 -8.36 1.52
C GLY A 282 -6.24 -8.18 2.85
N SER A 283 -6.44 -6.93 3.22
CA SER A 283 -7.07 -6.56 4.49
C SER A 283 -8.59 -6.69 4.43
N THR A 284 -9.24 -6.32 5.54
CA THR A 284 -10.70 -6.22 5.69
C THR A 284 -11.34 -5.11 4.84
N LEU A 285 -10.55 -4.18 4.30
CA LEU A 285 -11.03 -3.03 3.54
C LEU A 285 -10.65 -3.07 2.06
N VAL A 286 -9.42 -3.49 1.76
CA VAL A 286 -8.88 -3.46 0.42
C VAL A 286 -7.84 -4.57 0.23
N GLY A 287 -7.79 -5.08 -1.00
CA GLY A 287 -6.83 -6.07 -1.44
C GLY A 287 -6.94 -6.25 -2.95
N GLY A 288 -6.49 -7.39 -3.44
CA GLY A 288 -6.47 -7.62 -4.87
C GLY A 288 -6.07 -9.01 -5.28
N SER A 289 -6.01 -9.21 -6.59
CA SER A 289 -5.55 -10.45 -7.22
C SER A 289 -4.10 -10.76 -6.86
N SER A 290 -3.72 -12.04 -7.02
CA SER A 290 -2.35 -12.52 -6.77
C SER A 290 -1.29 -11.63 -7.41
N ARG A 291 -0.34 -11.14 -6.60
CA ARG A 291 0.83 -10.38 -7.10
C ARG A 291 1.69 -11.26 -8.03
N PHE A 292 1.81 -12.55 -7.73
CA PHE A 292 2.61 -13.49 -8.51
C PHE A 292 1.88 -13.99 -9.75
N PHE A 293 0.65 -14.51 -9.58
CA PHE A 293 -0.07 -15.15 -10.68
C PHE A 293 -0.87 -14.17 -11.53
N GLY A 294 -1.21 -12.97 -11.06
CA GLY A 294 -2.25 -12.15 -11.68
C GLY A 294 -3.62 -12.84 -11.63
N SER A 295 -4.62 -12.25 -12.27
CA SER A 295 -5.94 -12.85 -12.43
C SER A 295 -6.28 -13.11 -13.90
N ILE A 296 -6.96 -14.22 -14.14
CA ILE A 296 -7.55 -14.57 -15.43
C ILE A 296 -8.97 -14.03 -15.59
N LEU A 297 -9.63 -13.67 -14.48
CA LEU A 297 -11.00 -13.15 -14.46
C LEU A 297 -11.07 -11.80 -15.18
N ASN A 298 -12.09 -11.63 -16.01
CA ASN A 298 -12.44 -10.35 -16.63
C ASN A 298 -13.54 -9.63 -15.84
N ASP A 299 -13.92 -8.43 -16.28
CA ASP A 299 -14.94 -7.60 -15.66
C ASP A 299 -16.31 -8.28 -15.60
N LYS A 300 -16.68 -9.09 -16.59
CA LYS A 300 -17.94 -9.84 -16.62
C LYS A 300 -17.93 -11.00 -15.64
N ASP A 301 -16.81 -11.70 -15.51
CA ASP A 301 -16.66 -12.80 -14.55
C ASP A 301 -16.76 -12.24 -13.12
N LEU A 302 -16.03 -11.17 -12.83
CA LEU A 302 -16.06 -10.51 -11.53
C LEU A 302 -17.44 -9.95 -11.21
N ARG A 303 -18.12 -9.33 -12.19
CA ARG A 303 -19.53 -8.92 -12.04
C ARG A 303 -20.41 -10.09 -11.64
N TYR A 304 -20.37 -11.17 -12.41
CA TYR A 304 -21.23 -12.34 -12.19
C TYR A 304 -21.01 -12.92 -10.79
N LEU A 305 -19.75 -13.17 -10.41
CA LEU A 305 -19.39 -13.72 -9.10
C LEU A 305 -19.81 -12.79 -7.95
N THR A 306 -19.56 -11.48 -8.10
CA THR A 306 -19.88 -10.50 -7.07
C THR A 306 -21.40 -10.37 -6.89
N ASP A 307 -22.15 -10.18 -7.97
CA ASP A 307 -23.60 -10.02 -7.89
C ASP A 307 -24.27 -11.29 -7.38
N GLU A 308 -23.85 -12.48 -7.84
CA GLU A 308 -24.38 -13.77 -7.36
C GLU A 308 -24.15 -13.92 -5.84
N PHE A 309 -22.96 -13.56 -5.35
CA PHE A 309 -22.66 -13.61 -3.92
C PHE A 309 -23.51 -12.63 -3.12
N LEU A 310 -23.62 -11.38 -3.58
CA LEU A 310 -24.37 -10.34 -2.90
C LEU A 310 -25.88 -10.60 -2.90
N GLU A 311 -26.43 -11.18 -3.99
CA GLU A 311 -27.83 -11.60 -4.04
C GLU A 311 -28.12 -12.71 -3.04
N LYS A 312 -27.23 -13.71 -2.91
CA LYS A 312 -27.36 -14.75 -1.89
C LYS A 312 -27.27 -14.20 -0.47
N LYS A 313 -26.38 -13.24 -0.23
CA LYS A 313 -26.10 -12.69 1.11
C LYS A 313 -27.13 -11.69 1.59
N TYR A 314 -27.58 -10.80 0.70
CA TYR A 314 -28.44 -9.66 1.05
C TYR A 314 -29.83 -9.71 0.41
N GLY A 315 -30.11 -10.73 -0.41
CA GLY A 315 -31.32 -10.83 -1.21
C GLY A 315 -31.23 -10.04 -2.51
N LYS A 316 -32.25 -10.25 -3.36
CA LYS A 316 -32.36 -9.56 -4.65
C LYS A 316 -32.67 -8.08 -4.44
N LYS A 317 -31.83 -7.21 -4.97
CA LYS A 317 -32.15 -5.78 -5.11
C LYS A 317 -32.77 -5.54 -6.49
N VAL A 318 -33.97 -4.95 -6.48
CA VAL A 318 -34.73 -4.56 -7.69
C VAL A 318 -34.27 -3.19 -8.14
#